data_AF-D1A3I2-F1
#
_entry.id   AF-D1A3I2-F1
#
_cell.length_a   1.000
_cell.length_b   1.000
_cell.length_c   1.000
_cell.angle_alpha   90.00
_cell.angle_beta   90.00
_cell.angle_gamma   90.00
#
_symmetry.space_group_name_H-M   'P 1'
#
loop_
_entity.id
_entity.type
_entity.pdbx_description
1 polymer ?
#
loop_
_entity_poly.entity_id
_entity_poly.type
_entity_poly.pdbx_seq_one_letter_code
_entity_poly.pdbx_strand_id
1 'polypeptide(L)'
;MSSAARSAVITGVLAAPLIVAAAPISYADPGGHGSAYGLTADGLVNLPATPSVSSSGNGPTRQSVTRLPDNPLVDASALETSARGRHGHARVSDLEVAKALLRAETVSARCHAGKGSSYLGNARIAGRPLAVSPPPNSTLRVPIKGVGDASLILNRQERTANGGVTVTAMQLNLPGVHGKGQQLNVASVTCEPKPAKPQPKPAKPEAPKPTPVPRDLPVTG
;
A
#
# COMPACT_ATOMS: atom_id res chain seq x y z
N MET A 1 61.78 -29.79 -39.50
CA MET A 1 62.48 -30.15 -38.25
C MET A 1 61.39 -30.50 -37.24
N SER A 2 60.96 -31.77 -37.22
CA SER A 2 61.18 -32.74 -36.12
C SER A 2 60.13 -32.56 -35.00
N SER A 3 59.16 -33.47 -34.88
CA SER A 3 59.11 -34.59 -33.91
C SER A 3 58.97 -34.11 -32.44
N ALA A 4 58.14 -34.63 -31.54
CA ALA A 4 57.48 -35.92 -31.41
C ALA A 4 56.32 -35.85 -30.38
N ALA A 5 55.55 -36.92 -30.36
CA ALA A 5 54.44 -37.26 -29.48
C ALA A 5 54.76 -37.31 -27.97
N ARG A 6 53.69 -37.30 -27.15
CA ARG A 6 53.41 -38.38 -26.19
C ARG A 6 52.02 -38.21 -25.55
N SER A 7 51.16 -39.19 -25.79
CA SER A 7 49.93 -39.45 -25.04
C SER A 7 50.24 -39.92 -23.63
N ALA A 8 49.41 -39.54 -22.66
CA ALA A 8 49.19 -40.30 -21.44
C ALA A 8 47.73 -40.14 -21.00
N VAL A 9 46.97 -41.22 -21.17
CA VAL A 9 45.61 -41.39 -20.63
C VAL A 9 45.78 -41.82 -19.17
N ILE A 10 45.21 -41.07 -18.24
CA ILE A 10 45.09 -41.48 -16.83
C ILE A 10 43.62 -41.66 -16.51
N THR A 11 43.22 -42.92 -16.45
CA THR A 11 41.91 -43.39 -15.97
C THR A 11 41.92 -43.31 -14.44
N GLY A 12 41.23 -42.31 -13.89
CA GLY A 12 41.03 -42.15 -12.43
C GLY A 12 39.54 -42.12 -12.10
N VAL A 13 39.02 -43.22 -11.56
CA VAL A 13 37.66 -43.30 -11.01
C VAL A 13 37.68 -42.63 -9.64
N LEU A 14 37.15 -41.40 -9.56
CA LEU A 14 36.91 -40.70 -8.30
C LEU A 14 35.49 -40.98 -7.83
N ALA A 15 35.37 -41.73 -6.72
CA ALA A 15 34.14 -41.81 -5.95
C ALA A 15 33.90 -40.46 -5.26
N ALA A 16 32.96 -39.68 -5.77
CA ALA A 16 32.58 -38.39 -5.19
C ALA A 16 31.59 -38.60 -4.02
N PRO A 17 31.81 -38.04 -2.83
CA PRO A 17 30.77 -37.92 -1.82
C PRO A 17 29.73 -36.90 -2.32
N LEU A 18 28.46 -37.34 -2.39
CA LEU A 18 27.31 -36.47 -2.59
C LEU A 18 27.18 -35.51 -1.39
N ILE A 19 27.86 -34.37 -1.47
CA ILE A 19 27.56 -33.23 -0.60
C ILE A 19 26.24 -32.65 -1.11
N VAL A 20 25.15 -32.94 -0.40
CA VAL A 20 23.88 -32.25 -0.59
C VAL A 20 24.09 -30.81 -0.17
N ALA A 21 24.44 -29.95 -1.12
CA ALA A 21 24.48 -28.51 -0.92
C ALA A 21 23.04 -28.04 -0.67
N ALA A 22 22.69 -27.84 0.60
CA ALA A 22 21.49 -27.12 0.98
C ALA A 22 21.62 -25.70 0.41
N ALA A 23 20.93 -25.42 -0.69
CA ALA A 23 20.83 -24.07 -1.22
C ALA A 23 20.27 -23.17 -0.11
N PRO A 24 20.83 -21.96 0.13
CA PRO A 24 20.25 -21.05 1.08
C PRO A 24 18.84 -20.69 0.60
N ILE A 25 17.84 -21.13 1.35
CA ILE A 25 16.46 -20.67 1.19
C ILE A 25 16.50 -19.18 1.52
N SER A 26 16.56 -18.34 0.48
CA SER A 26 16.48 -16.90 0.63
C SER A 26 15.04 -16.57 1.02
N TYR A 27 14.76 -16.57 2.31
CA TYR A 27 13.54 -15.99 2.84
C TYR A 27 13.56 -14.52 2.48
N ALA A 28 12.73 -14.11 1.53
CA ALA A 28 12.45 -12.70 1.29
C ALA A 28 11.97 -12.13 2.62
N ASP A 29 12.81 -11.30 3.26
CA ASP A 29 12.42 -10.57 4.44
C ASP A 29 11.19 -9.74 4.04
N PRO A 30 10.00 -9.97 4.63
CA PRO A 30 8.84 -9.19 4.24
C PRO A 30 9.15 -7.75 4.60
N GLY A 31 9.40 -6.94 3.58
CA GLY A 31 9.43 -5.49 3.71
C GLY A 31 8.09 -5.03 4.26
N GLY A 32 8.02 -3.79 4.76
CA GLY A 32 6.70 -3.21 5.07
C GLY A 32 5.78 -3.26 3.86
N HIS A 33 4.48 -3.10 4.04
CA HIS A 33 3.52 -3.20 2.94
C HIS A 33 3.26 -1.82 2.31
N GLY A 34 3.07 -1.77 0.99
CA GLY A 34 2.66 -0.57 0.27
C GLY A 34 1.47 -0.88 -0.64
N SER A 35 0.53 0.06 -0.74
CA SER A 35 -0.55 -0.01 -1.73
C SER A 35 -0.89 1.38 -2.27
N ALA A 36 -1.48 1.42 -3.46
CA ALA A 36 -1.88 2.67 -4.11
C ALA A 36 -3.05 2.44 -5.06
N TYR A 37 -3.98 3.40 -5.11
CA TYR A 37 -5.00 3.47 -6.13
C TYR A 37 -5.17 4.88 -6.71
N GLY A 38 -5.56 4.94 -7.99
CA GLY A 38 -5.73 6.20 -8.71
C GLY A 38 -7.04 6.89 -8.35
N LEU A 39 -8.16 6.18 -8.44
CA LEU A 39 -9.48 6.74 -8.23
C LEU A 39 -10.44 5.69 -7.65
N THR A 40 -11.30 6.10 -6.72
CA THR A 40 -12.50 5.34 -6.31
C THR A 40 -13.70 6.28 -6.25
N ALA A 41 -14.88 5.77 -6.54
CA ALA A 41 -16.13 6.49 -6.34
C ALA A 41 -17.17 5.56 -5.72
N ASP A 42 -17.90 6.06 -4.73
CA ASP A 42 -18.92 5.29 -4.00
C ASP A 42 -20.20 6.13 -3.85
N GLY A 43 -21.36 5.54 -4.12
CA GLY A 43 -22.66 6.20 -3.98
C GLY A 43 -23.57 5.97 -5.17
N LEU A 44 -23.90 7.05 -5.89
CA LEU A 44 -24.76 6.99 -7.07
C LEU A 44 -24.03 6.35 -8.27
N VAL A 45 -22.76 6.72 -8.43
CA VAL A 45 -21.82 6.10 -9.37
C VAL A 45 -20.78 5.35 -8.55
N ASN A 46 -20.68 4.05 -8.81
CA ASN A 46 -19.67 3.20 -8.19
C ASN A 46 -18.54 2.96 -9.17
N LEU A 47 -17.33 3.31 -8.76
CA LEU A 47 -16.10 3.04 -9.48
C LEU A 47 -15.13 2.35 -8.53
N PRO A 48 -14.76 1.07 -8.80
CA PRO A 48 -13.77 0.39 -7.98
C PRO A 48 -12.42 1.09 -8.06
N ALA A 49 -11.53 0.78 -7.12
CA ALA A 49 -10.16 1.31 -7.08
C ALA A 49 -9.42 1.08 -8.41
N THR A 50 -9.23 2.14 -9.18
CA THR A 50 -8.76 2.07 -10.56
C THR A 50 -7.63 3.07 -10.84
N PRO A 51 -6.47 2.64 -11.39
CA PRO A 51 -5.90 1.31 -11.16
C PRO A 51 -5.58 1.11 -9.67
N SER A 52 -5.31 -0.13 -9.25
CA SER A 52 -4.94 -0.45 -7.87
C SER A 52 -3.79 -1.43 -7.83
N VAL A 53 -2.79 -1.16 -6.99
CA VAL A 53 -1.60 -2.01 -6.81
C VAL A 53 -1.30 -2.20 -5.33
N SER A 54 -0.67 -3.32 -5.01
CA SER A 54 -0.11 -3.60 -3.68
C SER A 54 1.21 -4.37 -3.83
N SER A 55 2.12 -4.18 -2.86
CA SER A 55 3.41 -4.86 -2.83
C SER A 55 4.05 -4.82 -1.45
N SER A 56 4.65 -5.93 -1.03
CA SER A 56 5.56 -6.05 0.11
C SER A 56 7.03 -6.22 -0.32
N GLY A 57 7.29 -6.26 -1.62
CA GLY A 57 8.61 -6.51 -2.19
C GLY A 57 9.51 -5.27 -2.20
N ASN A 58 10.80 -5.49 -2.44
CA ASN A 58 11.80 -4.43 -2.59
C ASN A 58 11.64 -3.68 -3.93
N GLY A 59 11.10 -4.35 -4.96
CA GLY A 59 10.84 -3.79 -6.28
C GLY A 59 9.46 -3.12 -6.40
N PRO A 60 9.30 -2.11 -7.28
CA PRO A 60 8.02 -1.45 -7.51
C PRO A 60 7.08 -2.30 -8.38
N THR A 61 5.86 -2.52 -7.90
CA THR A 61 4.72 -2.92 -8.73
C THR A 61 4.07 -1.65 -9.27
N ARG A 62 3.76 -1.60 -10.56
CA ARG A 62 3.16 -0.42 -11.21
C ARG A 62 1.97 -0.81 -12.07
N GLN A 63 1.00 0.09 -12.16
CA GLN A 63 -0.11 -0.03 -13.11
C GLN A 63 -0.49 1.36 -13.59
N SER A 64 -0.93 1.44 -14.85
CA SER A 64 -1.40 2.68 -15.45
C SER A 64 -2.64 2.46 -16.29
N VAL A 65 -3.49 3.47 -16.34
CA VAL A 65 -4.69 3.53 -17.19
C VAL A 65 -4.67 4.86 -17.92
N THR A 66 -4.80 4.83 -19.25
CA THR A 66 -4.73 5.99 -20.15
C THR A 66 -6.09 6.64 -20.43
N ARG A 67 -7.17 6.09 -19.87
CA ARG A 67 -8.47 6.74 -19.79
C ARG A 67 -9.38 5.98 -18.85
N LEU A 68 -10.16 6.70 -18.04
CA LEU A 68 -11.25 6.06 -17.32
C LEU A 68 -12.36 5.63 -18.30
N PRO A 69 -13.09 4.55 -17.98
CA PRO A 69 -14.35 4.29 -18.65
C PRO A 69 -15.28 5.50 -18.53
N ASP A 70 -15.97 5.82 -19.63
CA ASP A 70 -16.90 6.95 -19.67
C ASP A 70 -17.94 6.82 -18.56
N ASN A 71 -18.05 7.88 -17.75
CA ASN A 71 -19.01 7.94 -16.66
C ASN A 71 -19.43 9.40 -16.43
N PRO A 72 -20.64 9.65 -15.91
CA PRO A 72 -21.19 11.00 -15.81
C PRO A 72 -20.59 11.83 -14.67
N LEU A 73 -19.74 11.24 -13.82
CA LEU A 73 -19.22 11.87 -12.61
C LEU A 73 -17.81 12.40 -12.79
N VAL A 74 -16.91 11.63 -13.40
CA VAL A 74 -15.47 11.89 -13.40
C VAL A 74 -14.84 11.53 -14.73
N ASP A 75 -14.01 12.43 -15.24
CA ASP A 75 -13.12 12.20 -16.36
C ASP A 75 -11.67 12.39 -15.91
N ALA A 76 -10.77 11.60 -16.47
CA ALA A 76 -9.34 11.73 -16.27
C ALA A 76 -8.57 11.06 -17.42
N SER A 77 -7.49 11.71 -17.84
CA SER A 77 -6.70 11.28 -19.01
C SER A 77 -5.64 10.24 -18.67
N ALA A 78 -5.10 10.23 -17.46
CA ALA A 78 -4.06 9.27 -17.09
C ALA A 78 -4.04 9.03 -15.59
N LEU A 79 -4.01 7.76 -15.21
CA LEU A 79 -3.89 7.32 -13.83
C LEU A 79 -2.68 6.40 -13.73
N GLU A 80 -1.77 6.69 -12.84
CA GLU A 80 -0.56 5.89 -12.59
C GLU A 80 -0.47 5.58 -11.10
N THR A 81 -0.26 4.31 -10.77
CA THR A 81 -0.06 3.86 -9.39
C THR A 81 1.19 3.02 -9.30
N SER A 82 1.90 3.15 -8.18
CA SER A 82 3.01 2.27 -7.84
C SER A 82 3.09 2.00 -6.35
N ALA A 83 3.51 0.78 -6.01
CA ALA A 83 3.68 0.34 -4.64
C ALA A 83 4.95 -0.52 -4.52
N ARG A 84 5.66 -0.37 -3.40
CA ARG A 84 6.71 -1.27 -2.93
C ARG A 84 6.76 -1.21 -1.42
N GLY A 85 7.63 -1.98 -0.79
CA GLY A 85 7.63 -2.03 0.65
C GLY A 85 7.83 -0.66 1.32
N ARG A 86 6.91 -0.27 2.22
CA ARG A 86 6.85 1.04 2.91
C ARG A 86 6.70 2.28 2.02
N HIS A 87 6.34 2.10 0.73
CA HIS A 87 6.21 3.19 -0.24
C HIS A 87 4.97 3.04 -1.10
N GLY A 88 4.35 4.17 -1.43
CA GLY A 88 3.22 4.24 -2.33
C GLY A 88 3.23 5.56 -3.09
N HIS A 89 2.81 5.50 -4.36
CA HIS A 89 2.65 6.66 -5.22
C HIS A 89 1.39 6.48 -6.07
N ALA A 90 0.56 7.51 -6.12
CA ALA A 90 -0.59 7.59 -7.03
C ALA A 90 -0.59 8.95 -7.71
N ARG A 91 -0.88 8.98 -9.00
CA ARG A 91 -1.01 10.19 -9.81
C ARG A 91 -2.23 10.06 -10.71
N VAL A 92 -2.98 11.14 -10.82
CA VAL A 92 -4.09 11.32 -11.76
C VAL A 92 -3.84 12.61 -12.54
N SER A 93 -4.02 12.58 -13.85
CA SER A 93 -3.82 13.72 -14.75
C SER A 93 -5.13 14.11 -15.41
N ASP A 94 -5.27 15.42 -15.68
CA ASP A 94 -6.45 16.05 -16.29
C ASP A 94 -7.77 15.59 -15.66
N LEU A 95 -7.83 15.65 -14.33
CA LEU A 95 -9.02 15.31 -13.57
C LEU A 95 -10.10 16.38 -13.77
N GLU A 96 -11.30 15.93 -14.12
CA GLU A 96 -12.53 16.71 -14.07
C GLU A 96 -13.61 15.94 -13.32
N VAL A 97 -14.32 16.60 -12.41
CA VAL A 97 -15.41 15.98 -11.63
C VAL A 97 -16.65 16.86 -11.68
N ALA A 98 -17.81 16.22 -11.86
CA ALA A 98 -19.14 16.80 -11.82
C ALA A 98 -19.26 18.06 -12.70
N LYS A 99 -18.97 17.90 -14.01
CA LYS A 99 -19.03 18.99 -15.01
C LYS A 99 -18.21 20.21 -14.58
N ALA A 100 -16.90 20.02 -14.41
CA ALA A 100 -15.95 21.08 -14.06
C ALA A 100 -16.09 21.71 -12.67
N LEU A 101 -16.93 21.17 -11.78
CA LEU A 101 -16.99 21.65 -10.40
C LEU A 101 -15.61 21.55 -9.74
N LEU A 102 -14.92 20.43 -9.93
CA LEU A 102 -13.53 20.25 -9.51
C LEU A 102 -12.70 19.91 -10.75
N ARG A 103 -11.59 20.61 -10.93
CA ARG A 103 -10.61 20.38 -11.99
C ARG A 103 -9.20 20.37 -11.44
N ALA A 104 -8.33 19.55 -11.99
CA ALA A 104 -6.90 19.57 -11.71
C ALA A 104 -6.11 18.92 -12.84
N GLU A 105 -5.04 19.57 -13.31
CA GLU A 105 -4.16 18.98 -14.34
C GLU A 105 -3.34 17.83 -13.78
N THR A 106 -3.00 17.88 -12.49
CA THR A 106 -2.32 16.77 -11.82
C THR A 106 -2.73 16.71 -10.36
N VAL A 107 -3.05 15.52 -9.90
CA VAL A 107 -3.29 15.21 -8.48
C VAL A 107 -2.37 14.04 -8.14
N SER A 108 -1.57 14.17 -7.09
CA SER A 108 -0.72 13.05 -6.66
C SER A 108 -0.65 12.93 -5.15
N ALA A 109 -0.49 11.69 -4.70
CA ALA A 109 -0.19 11.34 -3.32
C ALA A 109 1.06 10.48 -3.26
N ARG A 110 1.83 10.68 -2.21
CA ARG A 110 3.03 9.92 -1.91
C ARG A 110 3.03 9.54 -0.45
N CYS A 111 3.49 8.33 -0.18
CA CYS A 111 3.86 7.94 1.16
C CYS A 111 5.22 7.23 1.13
N HIS A 112 6.01 7.47 2.18
CA HIS A 112 7.32 6.87 2.37
C HIS A 112 7.57 6.71 3.87
N ALA A 113 7.76 5.45 4.31
CA ALA A 113 8.14 5.12 5.67
C ALA A 113 7.28 5.81 6.76
N GLY A 114 5.96 5.87 6.56
CA GLY A 114 5.01 6.47 7.50
C GLY A 114 4.87 7.99 7.40
N LYS A 115 5.54 8.64 6.44
CA LYS A 115 5.32 10.05 6.09
C LYS A 115 4.50 10.14 4.82
N GLY A 116 3.55 11.05 4.79
CA GLY A 116 2.61 11.23 3.69
C GLY A 116 2.59 12.67 3.16
N SER A 117 2.33 12.83 1.87
CA SER A 117 2.21 14.14 1.23
C SER A 117 1.32 14.07 0.00
N SER A 118 0.67 15.19 -0.35
CA SER A 118 -0.03 15.34 -1.63
C SER A 118 0.43 16.57 -2.39
N TYR A 119 0.19 16.55 -3.71
CA TYR A 119 0.49 17.65 -4.61
C TYR A 119 -0.64 17.83 -5.62
N LEU A 120 -1.04 19.08 -5.82
CA LEU A 120 -2.17 19.49 -6.67
C LEU A 120 -1.69 20.52 -7.71
N GLY A 121 -1.54 20.09 -8.96
CA GLY A 121 -1.20 20.96 -10.09
C GLY A 121 -2.44 21.60 -10.69
N ASN A 122 -2.47 22.94 -10.73
CA ASN A 122 -3.53 23.74 -11.33
C ASN A 122 -4.95 23.34 -10.90
N ALA A 123 -5.09 22.95 -9.62
CA ALA A 123 -6.35 22.47 -9.08
C ALA A 123 -7.30 23.62 -8.72
N ARG A 124 -8.58 23.49 -9.07
CA ARG A 124 -9.63 24.48 -8.82
C ARG A 124 -10.92 23.80 -8.41
N ILE A 125 -11.65 24.40 -7.47
CA ILE A 125 -13.02 23.99 -7.13
C ILE A 125 -13.98 25.18 -7.24
N ALA A 126 -15.07 25.01 -7.99
CA ALA A 126 -16.00 26.07 -8.34
C ALA A 126 -15.29 27.35 -8.85
N GLY A 127 -14.26 27.18 -9.67
CA GLY A 127 -13.43 28.26 -10.21
C GLY A 127 -12.38 28.84 -9.24
N ARG A 128 -12.37 28.47 -7.96
CA ARG A 128 -11.39 28.96 -6.97
C ARG A 128 -10.14 28.08 -6.96
N PRO A 129 -8.92 28.66 -7.01
CA PRO A 129 -7.69 27.88 -6.94
C PRO A 129 -7.52 27.19 -5.58
N LEU A 130 -6.94 26.00 -5.61
CA LEU A 130 -6.56 25.23 -4.43
C LEU A 130 -5.06 25.36 -4.18
N ALA A 131 -4.63 25.20 -2.92
CA ALA A 131 -3.22 25.19 -2.58
C ALA A 131 -2.50 24.01 -3.25
N VAL A 132 -1.33 24.24 -3.84
CA VAL A 132 -0.54 23.23 -4.55
C VAL A 132 -0.04 22.12 -3.62
N SER A 133 0.26 22.44 -2.36
CA SER A 133 0.68 21.50 -1.33
C SER A 133 -0.07 21.80 -0.04
N PRO A 134 -1.34 21.36 0.07
CA PRO A 134 -2.18 21.70 1.20
C PRO A 134 -1.66 20.99 2.47
N PRO A 135 -1.78 21.63 3.66
CA PRO A 135 -1.52 20.97 4.93
C PRO A 135 -2.37 19.69 5.09
N PRO A 136 -1.91 18.71 5.89
CA PRO A 136 -2.69 17.51 6.16
C PRO A 136 -4.10 17.83 6.66
N ASN A 137 -5.09 17.07 6.17
CA ASN A 137 -6.51 17.15 6.57
C ASN A 137 -7.16 18.53 6.35
N SER A 138 -6.71 19.28 5.34
CA SER A 138 -7.29 20.59 4.99
C SER A 138 -8.70 20.42 4.44
N THR A 139 -9.70 21.02 5.10
CA THR A 139 -11.12 20.85 4.73
C THR A 139 -11.69 22.13 4.14
N LEU A 140 -12.43 21.99 3.04
CA LEU A 140 -13.09 23.06 2.31
C LEU A 140 -14.56 22.72 2.13
N ARG A 141 -15.45 23.68 2.40
CA ARG A 141 -16.87 23.58 2.06
C ARG A 141 -17.15 24.43 0.83
N VAL A 142 -17.89 23.85 -0.12
CA VAL A 142 -18.22 24.50 -1.38
C VAL A 142 -19.72 24.41 -1.59
N PRO A 143 -20.43 25.55 -1.54
CA PRO A 143 -21.86 25.56 -1.82
C PRO A 143 -22.11 25.27 -3.30
N ILE A 144 -22.98 24.30 -3.57
CA ILE A 144 -23.45 23.95 -4.91
C ILE A 144 -24.89 24.42 -5.04
N LYS A 145 -25.12 25.33 -5.99
CA LYS A 145 -26.44 25.90 -6.25
C LYS A 145 -27.46 24.79 -6.53
N GLY A 146 -28.49 24.70 -5.69
CA GLY A 146 -29.61 23.75 -5.85
C GLY A 146 -29.37 22.33 -5.34
N VAL A 147 -28.20 22.01 -4.75
CA VAL A 147 -27.87 20.65 -4.26
C VAL A 147 -27.38 20.65 -2.81
N GLY A 148 -26.81 21.76 -2.33
CA GLY A 148 -26.31 21.90 -0.95
C GLY A 148 -24.78 22.02 -0.91
N ASP A 149 -24.18 21.76 0.24
CA ASP A 149 -22.73 21.93 0.44
C ASP A 149 -21.96 20.64 0.12
N ALA A 150 -21.01 20.75 -0.81
CA ALA A 150 -19.97 19.74 -0.96
C ALA A 150 -18.83 19.95 0.03
N SER A 151 -18.25 18.85 0.48
CA SER A 151 -17.06 18.87 1.34
C SER A 151 -15.87 18.30 0.57
N LEU A 152 -14.79 19.05 0.49
CA LEU A 152 -13.53 18.62 -0.08
C LEU A 152 -12.47 18.58 1.02
N ILE A 153 -11.90 17.39 1.26
CA ILE A 153 -10.77 17.20 2.16
C ILE A 153 -9.53 16.99 1.29
N LEU A 154 -8.55 17.86 1.45
CA LEU A 154 -7.27 17.80 0.78
C LEU A 154 -6.22 17.19 1.69
N ASN A 155 -5.33 16.38 1.12
CA ASN A 155 -4.26 15.70 1.84
C ASN A 155 -4.79 14.99 3.10
N ARG A 156 -5.86 14.20 2.95
CA ARG A 156 -6.42 13.42 4.07
C ARG A 156 -5.36 12.40 4.49
N GLN A 157 -4.92 12.45 5.74
CA GLN A 157 -3.93 11.53 6.28
C GLN A 157 -4.46 10.83 7.52
N GLU A 158 -4.39 9.51 7.51
CA GLU A 158 -4.91 8.66 8.58
C GLU A 158 -3.88 7.62 8.97
N ARG A 159 -3.81 7.32 10.28
CA ARG A 159 -2.95 6.25 10.78
C ARG A 159 -3.65 4.92 10.63
N THR A 160 -2.94 3.92 10.10
CA THR A 160 -3.45 2.55 10.07
C THR A 160 -3.22 1.87 11.42
N ALA A 161 -3.99 0.83 11.73
CA ALA A 161 -3.84 0.05 12.95
C ALA A 161 -2.41 -0.54 13.11
N ASN A 162 -1.73 -0.79 11.98
CA ASN A 162 -0.38 -1.31 11.91
C ASN A 162 0.71 -0.23 12.07
N GLY A 163 0.35 1.02 12.42
CA GLY A 163 1.29 2.14 12.55
C GLY A 163 1.72 2.76 11.22
N GLY A 164 1.05 2.38 10.12
CA GLY A 164 1.23 2.96 8.80
C GLY A 164 0.53 4.30 8.63
N VAL A 165 0.58 4.82 7.41
CA VAL A 165 -0.17 6.01 7.00
C VAL A 165 -0.90 5.74 5.69
N THR A 166 -2.17 6.11 5.63
CA THR A 166 -2.95 6.24 4.40
C THR A 166 -3.06 7.72 4.07
N VAL A 167 -2.73 8.09 2.83
CA VAL A 167 -2.84 9.46 2.33
C VAL A 167 -3.72 9.46 1.10
N THR A 168 -4.76 10.28 1.12
CA THR A 168 -5.59 10.56 -0.05
C THR A 168 -5.42 12.03 -0.43
N ALA A 169 -5.01 12.29 -1.67
CA ALA A 169 -4.73 13.67 -2.11
C ALA A 169 -5.98 14.54 -2.10
N MET A 170 -7.10 14.01 -2.60
CA MET A 170 -8.40 14.66 -2.57
C MET A 170 -9.49 13.66 -2.22
N GLN A 171 -10.33 14.01 -1.25
CA GLN A 171 -11.60 13.33 -0.99
C GLN A 171 -12.74 14.34 -1.14
N LEU A 172 -13.61 14.11 -2.12
CA LEU A 172 -14.78 14.94 -2.38
C LEU A 172 -16.04 14.18 -1.95
N ASN A 173 -16.84 14.81 -1.11
CA ASN A 173 -18.18 14.35 -0.75
C ASN A 173 -19.18 15.33 -1.35
N LEU A 174 -19.94 14.88 -2.34
CA LEU A 174 -21.02 15.64 -2.94
C LEU A 174 -22.33 15.36 -2.19
N PRO A 175 -23.14 16.40 -1.94
CA PRO A 175 -24.45 16.23 -1.35
C PRO A 175 -25.32 15.38 -2.28
N GLY A 176 -26.14 14.53 -1.66
CA GLY A 176 -26.96 13.59 -2.41
C GLY A 176 -28.21 14.21 -3.01
N VAL A 177 -28.59 13.72 -4.19
CA VAL A 177 -29.93 13.92 -4.74
C VAL A 177 -30.75 12.69 -4.32
N HIS A 178 -31.93 12.89 -3.71
CA HIS A 178 -32.74 11.81 -3.12
C HIS A 178 -32.07 11.02 -1.98
N GLY A 179 -31.25 11.69 -1.16
CA GLY A 179 -30.67 11.09 0.06
C GLY A 179 -29.46 10.17 -0.17
N LYS A 180 -29.01 9.97 -1.41
CA LYS A 180 -27.78 9.23 -1.73
C LYS A 180 -26.65 10.18 -2.09
N GLY A 181 -25.71 10.37 -1.18
CA GLY A 181 -24.48 11.14 -1.44
C GLY A 181 -23.54 10.45 -2.42
N GLN A 182 -22.54 11.18 -2.88
CA GLN A 182 -21.46 10.63 -3.70
C GLN A 182 -20.12 10.96 -3.06
N GLN A 183 -19.30 9.94 -2.82
CA GLN A 183 -17.92 10.11 -2.39
C GLN A 183 -16.97 9.78 -3.55
N LEU A 184 -15.89 10.54 -3.66
CA LEU A 184 -14.81 10.34 -4.61
C LEU A 184 -13.48 10.47 -3.88
N ASN A 185 -12.60 9.48 -4.01
CA ASN A 185 -11.23 9.55 -3.50
C ASN A 185 -10.26 9.53 -4.69
N VAL A 186 -9.38 10.53 -4.76
CA VAL A 186 -8.41 10.70 -5.84
C VAL A 186 -7.00 10.59 -5.29
N ALA A 187 -6.19 9.77 -5.96
CA ALA A 187 -4.80 9.45 -5.67
C ALA A 187 -4.61 9.10 -4.19
N SER A 188 -4.83 7.84 -3.85
CA SER A 188 -4.65 7.34 -2.49
C SER A 188 -3.51 6.34 -2.42
N VAL A 189 -2.76 6.41 -1.33
CA VAL A 189 -1.59 5.57 -1.08
C VAL A 189 -1.56 5.16 0.39
N THR A 190 -1.15 3.93 0.64
CA THR A 190 -0.94 3.41 1.99
C THR A 190 0.47 2.87 2.12
N CYS A 191 1.15 3.27 3.19
CA CYS A 191 2.47 2.79 3.54
C CYS A 191 2.47 2.25 4.95
N GLU A 192 2.59 0.94 5.07
CA GLU A 192 2.68 0.26 6.35
C GLU A 192 4.13 -0.06 6.69
N PRO A 193 4.51 0.02 7.98
CA PRO A 193 5.80 -0.45 8.43
C PRO A 193 5.90 -1.97 8.28
N LYS A 194 7.12 -2.47 8.50
CA LYS A 194 7.35 -3.92 8.57
C LYS A 194 6.57 -4.51 9.75
N PRO A 195 5.87 -5.64 9.58
CA PRO A 195 5.29 -6.36 10.71
C PRO A 195 6.39 -6.67 11.73
N ALA A 196 6.14 -6.38 13.01
CA ALA A 196 7.05 -6.83 14.05
C ALA A 196 7.15 -8.36 13.99
N LYS A 197 8.36 -8.92 14.04
CA LYS A 197 8.53 -10.36 14.21
C LYS A 197 7.80 -10.75 15.51
N PRO A 198 7.08 -11.89 15.56
CA PRO A 198 6.58 -12.41 16.82
C PRO A 198 7.76 -12.49 17.79
N GLN A 199 7.69 -11.79 18.92
CA GLN A 199 8.66 -12.02 19.99
C GLN A 199 8.52 -13.48 20.41
N PRO A 200 9.64 -14.22 20.58
CA PRO A 200 9.59 -15.51 21.25
C PRO A 200 8.85 -15.30 22.57
N LYS A 201 7.75 -16.01 22.79
CA LYS A 201 7.10 -16.01 24.11
C LYS A 201 8.20 -16.39 25.11
N PRO A 202 8.35 -15.65 26.24
CA PRO A 202 9.22 -16.07 27.31
C PRO A 202 8.89 -17.53 27.64
N ALA A 203 9.90 -18.40 27.63
CA ALA A 203 9.72 -19.79 28.06
C ALA A 203 9.09 -19.75 29.45
N LYS A 204 7.90 -20.33 29.59
CA LYS A 204 7.26 -20.45 30.90
C LYS A 204 8.25 -21.24 31.77
N PRO A 205 8.64 -20.75 32.97
CA PRO A 205 9.46 -21.52 33.87
C PRO A 205 8.80 -22.88 34.09
N GLU A 206 9.52 -23.94 33.75
CA GLU A 206 9.06 -25.30 34.00
C GLU A 206 8.94 -25.45 35.52
N ALA A 207 7.72 -25.74 35.99
CA ALA A 207 7.48 -25.93 37.41
C ALA A 207 8.39 -27.07 37.92
N PRO A 208 9.04 -26.91 39.09
CA PRO A 208 9.85 -27.98 39.67
C PRO A 208 8.99 -29.26 39.79
N LYS A 209 9.52 -30.39 39.33
CA LYS A 209 8.84 -31.69 39.50
C LYS A 209 8.54 -31.89 40.99
N PRO A 210 7.31 -32.29 41.36
CA PRO A 210 6.98 -32.63 42.75
C PRO A 210 7.91 -33.74 43.23
N THR A 211 8.59 -33.52 44.35
CA THR A 211 9.36 -34.57 45.02
C THR A 211 8.36 -35.49 45.72
N PRO A 212 8.32 -36.81 45.41
CA PRO A 212 7.46 -37.74 46.13
C PRO A 212 7.87 -37.78 47.61
N VAL A 213 6.92 -37.52 48.51
CA VAL A 213 7.13 -37.69 49.95
C VAL A 213 6.96 -39.18 50.28
N PRO A 214 7.97 -39.85 50.87
CA PRO A 214 7.82 -41.21 51.36
C PRO A 214 6.74 -41.25 52.45
N ARG A 215 5.74 -42.10 52.29
CA ARG A 215 4.72 -42.35 53.32
C ARG A 215 4.99 -43.71 53.95
N ASP A 216 5.77 -43.71 55.02
CA ASP A 216 5.73 -44.76 56.02
C ASP A 216 4.89 -44.26 57.20
N LEU A 217 3.57 -44.42 57.09
CA LEU A 217 2.68 -44.30 58.23
C LEU A 217 2.17 -45.71 58.58
N PRO A 218 2.58 -46.27 59.74
CA PRO A 218 2.06 -47.55 60.20
C PRO A 218 0.58 -47.40 60.54
N VAL A 219 -0.27 -48.17 59.87
CA VAL A 219 -1.67 -48.36 60.28
C VAL A 219 -1.70 -49.40 61.40
N THR A 220 -1.91 -48.95 62.64
CA THR A 220 -2.29 -49.83 63.75
C THR A 220 -3.78 -50.15 63.59
N GLY A 221 -4.09 -51.44 63.43
CA GLY A 221 -5.44 -51.98 63.50
C GLY A 221 -5.97 -52.08 64.93
#